data_AF-A0A925NIC8-F1
#
_entry.id   AF-A0A925NIC8-F1
#
_cell.length_a   1.000
_cell.length_b   1.000
_cell.length_c   1.000
_cell.angle_alpha   90.00
_cell.angle_beta   90.00
_cell.angle_gamma   90.00
#
_symmetry.space_group_name_H-M   'P 1'
#
loop_
_entity.id
_entity.type
_entity.pdbx_description
1 polymer ?
#
loop_
_entity_poly.entity_id
_entity_poly.type
_entity_poly.pdbx_seq_one_letter_code
_entity_poly.pdbx_strand_id
1 'polypeptide(L)'
;MQKTGDQSEKEADKKLDSINCAQIQVSADNGTVDAATIRRAEEANKDRIKGSATQFLALRDDESLDRLQVRTLQHKQAEMGLVDEEKGIIHTAKGMAPLIKDDCPFEVAKLLSQIRAKDENELRQKLDFVYSSLAVAGPSPKGVPEVSKETLTARTDAQNLTPAQKHFEDVRKVFWHENGVDMAIDPNNKIVYWQRGHEKPLYVSDNTHKGMEDAHREIEKIRAAKQQELTKVYGATFTQNGETAGSQNVYDAQRNCWVSGAETIKCRAPSLGELSGIEAALAVTQPSAKNIKFFIMENQLYKNLTEGADYHLVPPGCSDKSTKPGAPAIFINGEVWRNVPPTEAVAEFWQKNFDWRNNSIEDAVVHELGHHSQKVLGWNEHLKGSAKTNGVVLAEQMGWQSPSPFTQDTRRYLIEDKNGGLWKHEILTGKVFVRTAKNGSLLDSHGNVVSDPMNAQKITNEQMQQTAKVTPFSSYNDAPDEMYAEALTAFRDGDRRELLNKSPGLYKVIKDADQKEINRVHPPDRPGHPSFVRDFNGKLVANTTAVEEQLRKLEK
;
A
#
# COMPACT_ATOMS: atom_id res chain seq x y z
N MET A 1 1.79 47.17 -49.44
CA MET A 1 2.45 45.87 -49.74
C MET A 1 2.96 45.29 -48.43
N GLN A 2 2.89 43.97 -48.27
CA GLN A 2 3.15 43.15 -47.05
C GLN A 2 2.07 43.16 -45.95
N LYS A 3 1.34 42.03 -45.86
CA LYS A 3 1.10 41.23 -44.64
C LYS A 3 0.17 40.05 -44.97
N THR A 4 0.76 38.89 -45.26
CA THR A 4 0.11 37.57 -45.14
C THR A 4 1.23 36.53 -45.00
N GLY A 5 1.43 35.99 -43.81
CA GLY A 5 2.46 35.02 -43.54
C GLY A 5 2.58 34.75 -42.05
N ASP A 6 1.50 34.29 -41.42
CA ASP A 6 1.58 33.67 -40.08
C ASP A 6 0.38 32.80 -39.69
N GLN A 7 -0.50 32.42 -40.65
CA GLN A 7 -1.65 31.56 -40.38
C GLN A 7 -1.61 30.20 -41.11
N SER A 8 -0.74 30.02 -42.11
CA SER A 8 -0.69 28.77 -42.89
C SER A 8 0.10 27.64 -42.22
N GLU A 9 1.07 27.93 -41.35
CA GLU A 9 1.87 26.87 -40.67
C GLU A 9 1.10 26.22 -39.51
N LYS A 10 0.31 26.99 -38.75
CA LYS A 10 -0.46 26.44 -37.62
C LYS A 10 -1.67 25.60 -38.04
N GLU A 11 -2.19 25.77 -39.25
CA GLU A 11 -3.23 24.90 -39.80
C GLU A 11 -2.67 23.64 -40.47
N ALA A 12 -1.43 23.67 -40.97
CA ALA A 12 -0.78 22.50 -41.56
C ALA A 12 -0.41 21.45 -40.49
N ASP A 13 0.14 21.88 -39.35
CA ASP A 13 0.52 20.98 -38.26
C ASP A 13 -0.69 20.34 -37.56
N LYS A 14 -1.79 21.10 -37.37
CA LYS A 14 -3.05 20.54 -36.84
C LYS A 14 -3.70 19.55 -37.80
N LYS A 15 -3.56 19.74 -39.12
CA LYS A 15 -4.06 18.78 -40.10
C LYS A 15 -3.21 17.51 -40.14
N LEU A 16 -1.88 17.61 -40.06
CA LEU A 16 -1.00 16.43 -40.08
C LEU A 16 -1.16 15.54 -38.84
N ASP A 17 -1.32 16.10 -37.64
CA ASP A 17 -1.54 15.31 -36.43
C ASP A 17 -2.93 14.64 -36.43
N SER A 18 -3.95 15.29 -37.01
CA SER A 18 -5.29 14.71 -37.16
C SER A 18 -5.38 13.61 -38.23
N ILE A 19 -4.49 13.65 -39.23
CA ILE A 19 -4.44 12.64 -40.31
C ILE A 19 -3.72 11.36 -39.84
N ASN A 20 -2.71 11.46 -38.97
CA ASN A 20 -1.92 10.31 -38.54
C ASN A 20 -2.57 9.44 -37.45
N CYS A 21 -3.39 10.00 -36.55
CA CYS A 21 -4.12 9.19 -35.57
C CYS A 21 -5.37 8.53 -36.16
N ALA A 22 -6.03 9.16 -37.13
CA ALA A 22 -7.24 8.62 -37.75
C ALA A 22 -6.96 7.51 -38.78
N GLN A 23 -5.84 7.57 -39.53
CA GLN A 23 -5.57 6.57 -40.57
C GLN A 23 -5.07 5.22 -40.05
N ILE A 24 -4.46 5.16 -38.87
CA ILE A 24 -4.06 3.88 -38.25
C ILE A 24 -5.27 3.19 -37.59
N GLN A 25 -6.28 3.95 -37.15
CA GLN A 25 -7.44 3.41 -36.46
C GLN A 25 -8.60 3.02 -37.40
N VAL A 26 -8.63 3.53 -38.64
CA VAL A 26 -9.65 3.20 -39.64
C VAL A 26 -9.23 2.06 -40.60
N SER A 27 -7.95 1.69 -40.63
CA SER A 27 -7.42 0.67 -41.57
C SER A 27 -7.24 -0.74 -40.97
N ALA A 28 -7.50 -0.91 -39.66
CA ALA A 28 -7.53 -2.24 -39.03
C ALA A 28 -8.82 -3.03 -39.31
N ASP A 29 -9.91 -2.36 -39.73
CA ASP A 29 -11.21 -2.99 -39.92
C ASP A 29 -11.50 -3.45 -41.36
N ASN A 30 -10.65 -3.16 -42.35
CA ASN A 30 -10.82 -3.68 -43.72
C ASN A 30 -9.49 -3.78 -44.50
N GLY A 31 -8.85 -4.95 -44.46
CA GLY A 31 -8.04 -5.51 -45.55
C GLY A 31 -6.69 -4.85 -45.89
N THR A 32 -5.60 -5.56 -45.54
CA THR A 32 -4.23 -5.51 -46.10
C THR A 32 -3.60 -4.13 -46.35
N VAL A 33 -2.69 -3.74 -45.44
CA VAL A 33 -1.70 -2.67 -45.66
C VAL A 33 -0.59 -3.19 -46.59
N ASP A 34 -0.26 -2.46 -47.65
CA ASP A 34 0.82 -2.87 -48.55
C ASP A 34 2.22 -2.72 -47.91
N ALA A 35 3.16 -3.55 -48.36
CA ALA A 35 4.52 -3.57 -47.83
C ALA A 35 5.29 -2.25 -48.06
N ALA A 36 4.87 -1.42 -49.02
CA ALA A 36 5.51 -0.15 -49.33
C ALA A 36 5.15 0.95 -48.31
N THR A 37 3.99 0.83 -47.67
CA THR A 37 3.54 1.72 -46.60
C THR A 37 4.25 1.41 -45.29
N ILE A 38 4.44 0.12 -44.97
CA ILE A 38 5.23 -0.34 -43.82
C ILE A 38 6.69 0.13 -43.96
N ARG A 39 7.30 -0.07 -45.15
CA ARG A 39 8.69 0.35 -45.39
C ARG A 39 8.93 1.85 -45.19
N ARG A 40 8.00 2.69 -45.67
CA ARG A 40 8.08 4.15 -45.50
C ARG A 40 7.99 4.58 -44.03
N ALA A 41 7.15 3.91 -43.24
CA ALA A 41 7.07 4.16 -41.81
C ALA A 41 8.35 3.72 -41.07
N GLU A 42 8.96 2.60 -41.47
CA GLU A 42 10.24 2.13 -40.93
C GLU A 42 11.41 3.06 -41.29
N GLU A 43 11.48 3.56 -42.53
CA GLU A 43 12.49 4.53 -42.97
C GLU A 43 12.39 5.84 -42.19
N ALA A 44 11.17 6.39 -42.03
CA ALA A 44 10.94 7.62 -41.27
C ALA A 44 11.34 7.49 -39.79
N ASN A 45 11.16 6.30 -39.19
CA ASN A 45 11.60 6.03 -37.83
C ASN A 45 13.13 5.90 -37.71
N LYS A 46 13.80 5.32 -38.72
CA LYS A 46 15.28 5.20 -38.74
C LYS A 46 15.96 6.58 -38.78
N ASP A 47 15.42 7.52 -39.56
CA ASP A 47 15.98 8.86 -39.64
C ASP A 47 15.75 9.68 -38.35
N ARG A 48 14.62 9.45 -37.66
CA ARG A 48 14.35 10.03 -36.34
C ARG A 48 15.29 9.51 -35.26
N ILE A 49 15.60 8.21 -35.29
CA ILE A 49 16.54 7.58 -34.36
C ILE A 49 17.97 8.12 -34.60
N LYS A 50 18.39 8.28 -35.86
CA LYS A 50 19.69 8.88 -36.21
C LYS A 50 19.80 10.33 -35.73
N GLY A 51 18.76 11.15 -35.90
CA GLY A 51 18.73 12.53 -35.39
C GLY A 51 18.89 12.62 -33.86
N SER A 52 18.27 11.72 -33.11
CA SER A 52 18.40 11.68 -31.64
C SER A 52 19.77 11.17 -31.16
N ALA A 53 20.38 10.23 -31.89
CA ALA A 53 21.69 9.69 -31.57
C ALA A 53 22.80 10.73 -31.77
N THR A 54 22.68 11.61 -32.76
CA THR A 54 23.63 12.71 -32.99
C THR A 54 23.51 13.81 -31.94
N GLN A 55 22.32 14.07 -31.38
CA GLN A 55 22.15 14.97 -30.23
C GLN A 55 22.67 14.37 -28.91
N PHE A 56 22.62 13.04 -28.75
CA PHE A 56 23.12 12.36 -27.57
C PHE A 56 24.66 12.26 -27.51
N LEU A 57 25.32 12.17 -28.67
CA LEU A 57 26.79 12.10 -28.74
C LEU A 57 27.48 13.45 -28.46
N ALA A 58 26.74 14.56 -28.47
CA ALA A 58 27.28 15.89 -28.15
C ALA A 58 27.29 16.23 -26.64
N LEU A 59 26.77 15.34 -25.78
CA LEU A 59 26.68 15.54 -24.32
C LEU A 59 27.59 14.60 -23.51
N ARG A 60 28.57 13.95 -24.16
CA ARG A 60 29.34 12.85 -23.57
C ARG A 60 30.79 13.19 -23.18
N ASP A 61 31.13 14.47 -23.09
CA ASP A 61 32.42 14.93 -22.55
C ASP A 61 32.19 15.61 -21.20
N ASP A 62 31.87 14.84 -20.15
CA ASP A 62 31.96 15.33 -18.78
C ASP A 62 32.41 14.21 -17.83
N GLU A 63 33.73 14.17 -17.57
CA GLU A 63 34.42 13.29 -16.62
C GLU A 63 33.92 13.43 -15.15
N SER A 64 33.00 14.36 -14.88
CA SER A 64 32.50 14.64 -13.53
C SER A 64 31.49 13.61 -13.01
N LEU A 65 30.73 12.94 -13.88
CA LEU A 65 29.67 12.02 -13.48
C LEU A 65 30.20 10.68 -12.96
N ASP A 66 31.25 10.13 -13.59
CA ASP A 66 31.90 8.89 -13.15
C ASP A 66 32.59 9.07 -11.79
N ARG A 67 33.17 10.25 -11.51
CA ARG A 67 33.79 10.54 -10.21
C ARG A 67 32.74 10.68 -9.09
N LEU A 68 31.54 11.15 -9.40
CA LEU A 68 30.44 11.27 -8.44
C LEU A 68 29.84 9.91 -8.08
N GLN A 69 29.69 9.01 -9.07
CA GLN A 69 29.18 7.66 -8.87
C GLN A 69 30.16 6.78 -8.07
N VAL A 70 31.46 6.88 -8.35
CA VAL A 70 32.50 6.15 -7.60
C VAL A 70 32.56 6.61 -6.14
N ARG A 71 32.45 7.92 -5.85
CA ARG A 71 32.39 8.41 -4.46
C ARG A 71 31.14 7.99 -3.71
N THR A 72 29.99 7.96 -4.38
CA THR A 72 28.71 7.54 -3.77
C THR A 72 28.72 6.05 -3.43
N LEU A 73 29.35 5.22 -4.27
CA LEU A 73 29.56 3.79 -4.00
C LEU A 73 30.57 3.55 -2.88
N GLN A 74 31.67 4.32 -2.83
CA GLN A 74 32.67 4.22 -1.77
C GLN A 74 32.11 4.64 -0.40
N HIS A 75 31.27 5.69 -0.35
CA HIS A 75 30.63 6.12 0.90
C HIS A 75 29.63 5.07 1.43
N LYS A 76 28.84 4.45 0.53
CA LYS A 76 27.93 3.36 0.91
C LYS A 76 28.66 2.09 1.35
N GLN A 77 29.84 1.80 0.81
CA GLN A 77 30.65 0.64 1.24
C GLN A 77 31.28 0.87 2.63
N ALA A 78 31.63 2.11 2.97
CA ALA A 78 32.10 2.48 4.30
C ALA A 78 30.97 2.42 5.35
N GLU A 79 29.76 2.89 5.01
CA GLU A 79 28.58 2.82 5.88
C GLU A 79 28.13 1.38 6.19
N MET A 80 28.45 0.41 5.32
CA MET A 80 28.14 -1.01 5.51
C MET A 80 29.22 -1.79 6.29
N GLY A 81 30.28 -1.14 6.79
CA GLY A 81 31.28 -1.78 7.65
C GLY A 81 32.15 -2.84 6.95
N LEU A 82 32.31 -2.77 5.63
CA LEU A 82 33.08 -3.74 4.83
C LEU A 82 34.57 -3.39 4.67
N VAL A 83 35.06 -2.39 5.40
CA VAL A 83 36.50 -2.05 5.46
C VAL A 83 36.87 -1.77 6.91
N ASP A 84 37.75 -2.59 7.47
CA ASP A 84 38.47 -2.32 8.72
C ASP A 84 39.83 -1.72 8.33
N GLU A 85 39.99 -0.39 8.48
CA GLU A 85 41.20 0.33 8.08
C GLU A 85 42.42 0.04 8.97
N GLU A 86 42.28 -0.68 10.10
CA GLU A 86 43.38 -0.88 11.05
C GLU A 86 44.18 -2.18 10.88
N LYS A 87 43.80 -3.10 9.98
CA LYS A 87 44.56 -4.35 9.80
C LYS A 87 44.77 -4.67 8.33
N GLY A 88 45.86 -4.14 7.77
CA GLY A 88 46.37 -4.44 6.44
C GLY A 88 46.76 -5.91 6.25
N ILE A 89 45.78 -6.81 6.11
CA ILE A 89 45.97 -8.20 5.74
C ILE A 89 45.08 -8.50 4.52
N ILE A 90 45.71 -8.52 3.36
CA ILE A 90 45.11 -9.02 2.12
C ILE A 90 45.26 -10.54 2.11
N HIS A 91 44.20 -11.29 2.38
CA HIS A 91 44.11 -12.66 1.90
C HIS A 91 43.55 -12.66 0.48
N THR A 92 44.45 -12.75 -0.50
CA THR A 92 44.08 -13.02 -1.88
C THR A 92 43.55 -14.45 -1.99
N ALA A 93 42.24 -14.61 -2.19
CA ALA A 93 41.66 -15.85 -2.71
C ALA A 93 42.00 -15.97 -4.21
N LYS A 94 43.27 -16.29 -4.51
CA LYS A 94 43.70 -16.76 -5.82
C LYS A 94 43.28 -18.23 -5.92
N GLY A 95 42.22 -18.48 -6.68
CA GLY A 95 41.95 -19.82 -7.18
C GLY A 95 40.49 -20.23 -7.17
N MET A 96 39.59 -19.44 -7.76
CA MET A 96 38.39 -19.93 -8.47
C MET A 96 37.86 -18.82 -9.40
N ALA A 97 38.58 -18.61 -10.50
CA ALA A 97 38.05 -18.06 -11.75
C ALA A 97 38.94 -18.65 -12.86
N PRO A 98 38.37 -19.42 -13.81
CA PRO A 98 37.47 -18.82 -14.79
C PRO A 98 36.26 -19.71 -15.13
N LEU A 99 35.06 -19.27 -14.81
CA LEU A 99 33.81 -19.67 -15.49
C LEU A 99 32.70 -18.68 -15.09
N ILE A 100 32.87 -17.41 -15.48
CA ILE A 100 31.75 -16.48 -15.58
C ILE A 100 31.76 -16.02 -17.03
N LYS A 101 30.96 -16.70 -17.85
CA LYS A 101 30.46 -16.13 -19.10
C LYS A 101 29.26 -15.27 -18.74
N ASP A 102 29.11 -14.17 -19.47
CA ASP A 102 28.16 -13.06 -19.26
C ASP A 102 26.66 -13.39 -19.38
N ASP A 103 26.22 -14.61 -19.07
CA ASP A 103 24.80 -15.00 -19.09
C ASP A 103 24.54 -16.07 -18.02
N CYS A 104 24.15 -15.70 -16.79
CA CYS A 104 23.35 -16.60 -15.95
C CYS A 104 22.70 -15.98 -14.69
N PRO A 105 21.64 -15.16 -14.84
CA PRO A 105 20.67 -14.93 -13.76
C PRO A 105 19.83 -16.20 -13.45
N PHE A 106 19.69 -17.10 -14.43
CA PHE A 106 18.77 -18.24 -14.37
C PHE A 106 19.25 -19.38 -13.47
N GLU A 107 20.55 -19.73 -13.49
CA GLU A 107 21.08 -20.82 -12.67
C GLU A 107 21.19 -20.45 -11.18
N VAL A 108 21.39 -19.16 -10.84
CA VAL A 108 21.35 -18.69 -9.45
C VAL A 108 19.92 -18.73 -8.88
N ALA A 109 18.93 -18.29 -9.67
CA ALA A 109 17.51 -18.38 -9.28
C ALA A 109 17.06 -19.85 -9.10
N LYS A 110 17.53 -20.74 -9.98
CA LYS A 110 17.27 -22.18 -9.89
C LYS A 110 17.93 -22.80 -8.67
N LEU A 111 19.17 -22.46 -8.35
CA LEU A 111 19.86 -22.92 -7.14
C LEU A 111 19.16 -22.43 -5.86
N LEU A 112 18.72 -21.16 -5.82
CA LEU A 112 17.94 -20.62 -4.70
C LEU A 112 16.56 -21.29 -4.55
N SER A 113 15.90 -21.63 -5.66
CA SER A 113 14.65 -22.41 -5.64
C SER A 113 14.86 -23.85 -5.16
N GLN A 114 16.00 -24.46 -5.52
CA GLN A 114 16.37 -25.81 -5.08
C GLN A 114 16.74 -25.85 -3.60
N ILE A 115 17.39 -24.79 -3.08
CA ILE A 115 17.68 -24.63 -1.65
C ILE A 115 16.37 -24.47 -0.87
N ARG A 116 15.45 -23.59 -1.31
CA ARG A 116 14.13 -23.43 -0.66
C ARG A 116 13.31 -24.72 -0.67
N ALA A 117 13.24 -25.43 -1.79
CA ALA A 117 12.49 -26.69 -1.89
C ALA A 117 13.12 -27.83 -1.07
N LYS A 118 14.45 -27.79 -0.86
CA LYS A 118 15.16 -28.73 0.00
C LYS A 118 14.90 -28.43 1.48
N ASP A 119 14.90 -27.16 1.87
CA ASP A 119 14.58 -26.74 3.24
C ASP A 119 13.11 -27.04 3.61
N GLU A 120 12.17 -26.85 2.69
CA GLU A 120 10.75 -27.23 2.90
C GLU A 120 10.56 -28.76 3.05
N ASN A 121 11.21 -29.56 2.20
CA ASN A 121 11.13 -31.02 2.31
C ASN A 121 11.85 -31.54 3.57
N GLU A 122 12.95 -30.91 3.97
CA GLU A 122 13.65 -31.25 5.21
C GLU A 122 12.83 -30.85 6.44
N LEU A 123 12.12 -29.70 6.41
CA LEU A 123 11.14 -29.30 7.41
C LEU A 123 9.96 -30.28 7.47
N ARG A 124 9.42 -30.71 6.33
CA ARG A 124 8.35 -31.73 6.25
C ARG A 124 8.80 -33.09 6.81
N GLN A 125 9.99 -33.56 6.45
CA GLN A 125 10.53 -34.82 6.95
C GLN A 125 10.86 -34.77 8.46
N LYS A 126 11.32 -33.61 8.95
CA LYS A 126 11.50 -33.37 10.39
C LYS A 126 10.16 -33.31 11.13
N LEU A 127 9.12 -32.76 10.51
CA LEU A 127 7.73 -32.84 11.02
C LEU A 127 7.29 -34.31 11.14
N ASP A 128 7.39 -35.09 10.07
CA ASP A 128 6.94 -36.50 10.02
C ASP A 128 7.67 -37.41 11.02
N PHE A 129 8.99 -37.23 11.18
CA PHE A 129 9.79 -38.00 12.13
C PHE A 129 9.41 -37.70 13.59
N VAL A 130 9.12 -36.45 13.92
CA VAL A 130 8.83 -36.01 15.29
C VAL A 130 7.41 -36.39 15.74
N TYR A 131 6.43 -36.37 14.84
CA TYR A 131 5.05 -36.77 15.20
C TYR A 131 4.91 -38.23 15.58
N SER A 132 5.83 -39.09 15.14
CA SER A 132 5.93 -40.48 15.60
C SER A 132 6.40 -40.62 17.06
N SER A 133 7.03 -39.57 17.62
CA SER A 133 7.69 -39.58 18.94
C SER A 133 6.91 -38.90 20.08
N LEU A 134 5.81 -38.18 19.77
CA LEU A 134 4.98 -37.44 20.74
C LEU A 134 3.87 -38.27 21.42
N ALA A 135 3.75 -39.56 21.11
CA ALA A 135 2.78 -40.45 21.76
C ALA A 135 3.26 -40.88 23.16
N VAL A 136 3.19 -39.97 24.15
CA VAL A 136 3.34 -40.33 25.57
C VAL A 136 2.04 -40.01 26.30
N ALA A 137 1.32 -41.06 26.70
CA ALA A 137 0.07 -40.98 27.43
C ALA A 137 0.31 -40.64 28.91
N GLY A 138 -0.28 -39.55 29.39
CA GLY A 138 -0.43 -39.22 30.81
C GLY A 138 -1.92 -39.29 31.23
N PRO A 139 -2.23 -39.64 32.49
CA PRO A 139 -3.61 -39.80 32.94
C PRO A 139 -4.37 -38.45 33.06
N SER A 140 -5.63 -38.45 32.63
CA SER A 140 -6.55 -37.31 32.64
C SER A 140 -7.16 -37.05 34.04
N PRO A 141 -7.17 -35.81 34.56
CA PRO A 141 -7.99 -35.42 35.70
C PRO A 141 -9.43 -35.08 35.27
N LYS A 142 -10.41 -35.36 36.14
CA LYS A 142 -11.83 -35.01 35.94
C LYS A 142 -12.14 -33.65 36.54
N GLY A 143 -12.65 -32.75 35.70
CA GLY A 143 -13.20 -31.44 36.08
C GLY A 143 -12.75 -30.39 35.07
N VAL A 144 -13.69 -29.68 34.43
CA VAL A 144 -13.38 -28.57 33.51
C VAL A 144 -13.34 -27.28 34.33
N PRO A 145 -12.17 -26.72 34.65
CA PRO A 145 -12.10 -25.33 35.06
C PRO A 145 -12.35 -24.46 33.83
N GLU A 146 -13.12 -23.38 33.99
CA GLU A 146 -13.08 -22.25 33.07
C GLU A 146 -11.63 -21.75 33.02
N VAL A 147 -10.96 -22.01 31.89
CA VAL A 147 -9.59 -21.52 31.69
C VAL A 147 -9.70 -20.04 31.36
N SER A 148 -9.43 -19.20 32.36
CA SER A 148 -9.37 -17.75 32.16
C SER A 148 -8.24 -17.40 31.18
N LYS A 149 -8.47 -16.39 30.35
CA LYS A 149 -7.50 -15.87 29.36
C LYS A 149 -6.12 -15.58 29.97
N GLU A 150 -6.09 -15.18 31.24
CA GLU A 150 -4.88 -14.82 32.00
C GLU A 150 -3.96 -16.02 32.27
N THR A 151 -4.49 -17.25 32.35
CA THR A 151 -3.70 -18.46 32.61
C THR A 151 -2.95 -18.94 31.36
N LEU A 152 -3.44 -18.61 30.16
CA LEU A 152 -2.84 -19.01 28.88
C LEU A 152 -1.79 -18.02 28.35
N THR A 153 -1.76 -16.79 28.90
CA THR A 153 -0.91 -15.68 28.43
C THR A 153 0.34 -15.44 29.27
N ALA A 154 0.66 -16.28 30.25
CA ALA A 154 1.94 -16.20 30.94
C ALA A 154 3.06 -16.50 29.93
N ARG A 155 3.55 -15.44 29.25
CA ARG A 155 4.78 -15.46 28.48
C ARG A 155 5.88 -15.83 29.45
N THR A 156 6.19 -17.12 29.53
CA THR A 156 7.40 -17.60 30.18
C THR A 156 8.57 -16.86 29.55
N ASP A 157 9.33 -16.12 30.35
CA ASP A 157 10.55 -15.47 29.91
C ASP A 157 11.35 -16.45 29.06
N ALA A 158 11.64 -16.05 27.81
CA ALA A 158 12.07 -16.94 26.73
C ALA A 158 13.37 -17.72 27.01
N GLN A 159 14.02 -17.48 28.14
CA GLN A 159 15.32 -18.03 28.49
C GLN A 159 15.27 -19.47 29.04
N ASN A 160 14.10 -20.00 29.44
CA ASN A 160 14.02 -21.31 30.13
C ASN A 160 12.98 -22.30 29.56
N LEU A 161 12.68 -22.27 28.26
CA LEU A 161 11.77 -23.26 27.65
C LEU A 161 12.43 -24.64 27.54
N THR A 162 11.70 -25.69 27.95
CA THR A 162 12.08 -27.07 27.62
C THR A 162 12.06 -27.30 26.10
N PRO A 163 12.78 -28.30 25.55
CA PRO A 163 12.74 -28.60 24.12
C PRO A 163 11.32 -28.79 23.56
N ALA A 164 10.43 -29.44 24.32
CA ALA A 164 9.03 -29.63 23.94
C ALA A 164 8.25 -28.31 23.89
N GLN A 165 8.44 -27.43 24.87
CA GLN A 165 7.81 -26.10 24.88
C GLN A 165 8.33 -25.22 23.74
N LYS A 166 9.64 -25.25 23.47
CA LYS A 166 10.23 -24.53 22.34
C LYS A 166 9.65 -25.01 21.01
N HIS A 167 9.53 -26.32 20.82
CA HIS A 167 8.92 -26.89 19.63
C HIS A 167 7.45 -26.48 19.47
N PHE A 168 6.66 -26.55 20.54
CA PHE A 168 5.27 -26.07 20.52
C PHE A 168 5.18 -24.60 20.13
N GLU A 169 6.05 -23.74 20.68
CA GLU A 169 6.11 -22.33 20.32
C GLU A 169 6.50 -22.11 18.85
N ASP A 170 7.39 -22.93 18.29
CA ASP A 170 7.73 -22.88 16.87
C ASP A 170 6.55 -23.29 15.98
N VAL A 171 5.83 -24.37 16.33
CA VAL A 171 4.60 -24.81 15.64
C VAL A 171 3.51 -23.73 15.74
N ARG A 172 3.30 -23.18 16.93
CA ARG A 172 2.35 -22.10 17.21
C ARG A 172 2.63 -20.88 16.33
N LYS A 173 3.89 -20.47 16.17
CA LYS A 173 4.27 -19.35 15.30
C LYS A 173 3.96 -19.63 13.84
N VAL A 174 4.34 -20.80 13.32
CA VAL A 174 4.03 -21.19 11.93
C VAL A 174 2.53 -21.17 11.70
N PHE A 175 1.76 -21.77 12.61
CA PHE A 175 0.31 -21.83 12.51
C PHE A 175 -0.34 -20.44 12.58
N TRP A 176 0.15 -19.56 13.46
CA TRP A 176 -0.25 -18.16 13.49
C TRP A 176 0.03 -17.46 12.15
N HIS A 177 1.23 -17.65 11.59
CA HIS A 177 1.60 -17.01 10.31
C HIS A 177 0.74 -17.49 9.14
N GLU A 178 0.38 -18.77 9.10
CA GLU A 178 -0.42 -19.34 8.01
C GLU A 178 -1.91 -19.01 8.16
N ASN A 179 -2.43 -19.05 9.39
CA ASN A 179 -3.88 -19.04 9.63
C ASN A 179 -4.38 -17.79 10.33
N GLY A 180 -3.52 -16.96 10.92
CA GLY A 180 -3.91 -15.83 11.78
C GLY A 180 -4.64 -16.27 13.05
N VAL A 181 -4.39 -17.52 13.48
CA VAL A 181 -5.00 -18.17 14.64
C VAL A 181 -3.91 -18.54 15.62
N ASP A 182 -4.11 -18.18 16.88
CA ASP A 182 -3.18 -18.48 17.97
C ASP A 182 -3.61 -19.77 18.67
N MET A 183 -2.69 -20.40 19.40
CA MET A 183 -2.96 -21.66 20.08
C MET A 183 -2.31 -21.75 21.46
N ALA A 184 -2.92 -22.54 22.35
CA ALA A 184 -2.27 -23.04 23.55
C ALA A 184 -2.83 -24.40 23.97
N ILE A 185 -2.14 -25.04 24.91
CA ILE A 185 -2.51 -26.33 25.48
C ILE A 185 -3.34 -26.08 26.75
N ASP A 186 -4.51 -26.70 26.84
CA ASP A 186 -5.37 -26.64 28.02
C ASP A 186 -4.94 -27.65 29.11
N PRO A 187 -5.52 -27.60 30.33
CA PRO A 187 -5.23 -28.56 31.39
C PRO A 187 -5.53 -30.03 31.06
N ASN A 188 -6.31 -30.31 30.02
CA ASN A 188 -6.66 -31.66 29.56
C ASN A 188 -5.75 -32.13 28.41
N ASN A 189 -4.65 -31.44 28.16
CA ASN A 189 -3.72 -31.70 27.05
C ASN A 189 -4.41 -31.67 25.68
N LYS A 190 -5.35 -30.74 25.50
CA LYS A 190 -5.96 -30.39 24.21
C LYS A 190 -5.33 -29.10 23.69
N ILE A 191 -5.24 -28.96 22.36
CA ILE A 191 -4.86 -27.69 21.75
C ILE A 191 -6.14 -26.88 21.55
N VAL A 192 -6.16 -25.68 22.10
CA VAL A 192 -7.22 -24.69 21.95
C VAL A 192 -6.76 -23.65 20.94
N TYR A 193 -7.58 -23.43 19.92
CA TYR A 193 -7.31 -22.49 18.84
C TYR A 193 -8.21 -21.27 19.01
N TRP A 194 -7.65 -20.07 18.98
CA TRP A 194 -8.43 -18.84 19.09
C TRP A 194 -7.94 -17.76 18.14
N GLN A 195 -8.86 -16.89 17.76
CA GLN A 195 -8.51 -15.64 17.13
C GLN A 195 -8.21 -14.60 18.19
N ARG A 196 -7.11 -13.86 18.07
CA ARG A 196 -6.77 -12.79 19.01
C ARG A 196 -7.89 -11.76 19.03
N GLY A 197 -8.24 -11.26 20.22
CA GLY A 197 -9.37 -10.36 20.42
C GLY A 197 -10.70 -11.06 20.69
N HIS A 198 -10.84 -12.35 20.37
CA HIS A 198 -12.06 -13.11 20.65
C HIS A 198 -11.99 -13.78 22.03
N GLU A 199 -13.12 -13.85 22.72
CA GLU A 199 -13.24 -14.50 24.04
C GLU A 199 -13.41 -16.02 23.93
N LYS A 200 -14.01 -16.49 22.83
CA LYS A 200 -14.34 -17.90 22.63
C LYS A 200 -13.32 -18.58 21.72
N PRO A 201 -12.93 -19.82 22.01
CA PRO A 201 -12.10 -20.60 21.11
C PRO A 201 -12.85 -20.86 19.80
N LEU A 202 -12.11 -20.86 18.69
CA LEU A 202 -12.60 -21.23 17.37
C LEU A 202 -12.79 -22.75 17.27
N TYR A 203 -11.82 -23.49 17.82
CA TYR A 203 -11.78 -24.95 17.75
C TYR A 203 -10.93 -25.52 18.90
N VAL A 204 -11.15 -26.79 19.23
CA VAL A 204 -10.34 -27.54 20.20
C VAL A 204 -10.03 -28.91 19.61
N SER A 205 -8.76 -29.32 19.63
CA SER A 205 -8.32 -30.61 19.12
C SER A 205 -7.52 -31.40 20.15
N ASP A 206 -7.30 -32.67 19.86
CA ASP A 206 -6.28 -33.45 20.54
C ASP A 206 -4.89 -32.84 20.31
N ASN A 207 -4.02 -32.85 21.32
CA ASN A 207 -2.60 -32.50 21.17
C ASN A 207 -1.84 -33.67 20.50
N THR A 208 -2.19 -33.94 19.25
CA THR A 208 -1.60 -34.98 18.40
C THR A 208 -1.46 -34.45 16.98
N HIS A 209 -0.65 -35.09 16.15
CA HIS A 209 -0.51 -34.74 14.73
C HIS A 209 -1.87 -34.71 14.02
N LYS A 210 -2.65 -35.79 14.17
CA LYS A 210 -3.99 -35.90 13.59
C LYS A 210 -4.92 -34.79 14.08
N GLY A 211 -4.85 -34.45 15.38
CA GLY A 211 -5.62 -33.35 15.95
C GLY A 211 -5.30 -32.01 15.29
N MET A 212 -4.02 -31.74 14.98
CA MET A 212 -3.63 -30.53 14.25
C MET A 212 -4.06 -30.56 12.78
N GLU A 213 -3.97 -31.70 12.10
CA GLU A 213 -4.53 -31.83 10.75
C GLU A 213 -6.04 -31.59 10.72
N ASP A 214 -6.78 -32.12 11.71
CA ASP A 214 -8.20 -31.86 11.91
C ASP A 214 -8.45 -30.37 12.15
N ALA A 215 -7.62 -29.72 12.96
CA ALA A 215 -7.72 -28.28 13.22
C ALA A 215 -7.47 -27.44 11.96
N HIS A 216 -6.45 -27.76 11.15
CA HIS A 216 -6.24 -27.10 9.86
C HIS A 216 -7.48 -27.21 8.97
N ARG A 217 -8.04 -28.42 8.82
CA ARG A 217 -9.25 -28.63 8.01
C ARG A 217 -10.45 -27.82 8.53
N GLU A 218 -10.60 -27.72 9.84
CA GLU A 218 -11.72 -26.97 10.42
C GLU A 218 -11.54 -25.46 10.28
N ILE A 219 -10.33 -24.95 10.49
CA ILE A 219 -9.99 -23.53 10.27
C ILE A 219 -10.20 -23.14 8.81
N GLU A 220 -9.87 -24.02 7.86
CA GLU A 220 -10.16 -23.79 6.45
C GLU A 220 -11.66 -23.61 6.16
N LYS A 221 -12.52 -24.38 6.82
CA LYS A 221 -13.98 -24.21 6.70
C LYS A 221 -14.43 -22.89 7.31
N ILE A 222 -13.94 -22.54 8.50
CA ILE A 222 -14.26 -21.27 9.16
C ILE A 222 -13.84 -20.09 8.28
N ARG A 223 -12.64 -20.16 7.70
CA ARG A 223 -12.13 -19.18 6.74
C ARG A 223 -13.04 -19.04 5.52
N ALA A 224 -13.40 -20.15 4.88
CA ALA A 224 -14.28 -20.11 3.71
C ALA A 224 -15.65 -19.52 4.06
N ALA A 225 -16.22 -19.87 5.21
CA ALA A 225 -17.48 -19.32 5.69
C ALA A 225 -17.38 -17.80 5.94
N LYS A 226 -16.28 -17.33 6.56
CA LYS A 226 -16.05 -15.90 6.79
C LYS A 226 -15.88 -15.12 5.48
N GLN A 227 -15.15 -15.66 4.49
CA GLN A 227 -15.07 -15.03 3.16
C GLN A 227 -16.46 -14.89 2.53
N GLN A 228 -17.27 -15.95 2.55
CA GLN A 228 -18.64 -15.91 2.03
C GLN A 228 -19.53 -14.90 2.76
N GLU A 229 -19.40 -14.80 4.09
CA GLU A 229 -20.08 -13.79 4.90
C GLU A 229 -19.72 -12.38 4.42
N LEU A 230 -18.42 -12.06 4.32
CA LEU A 230 -17.96 -10.74 3.89
C LEU A 230 -18.36 -10.43 2.45
N THR A 231 -18.32 -11.42 1.56
CA THR A 231 -18.87 -11.28 0.20
C THR A 231 -20.37 -10.98 0.23
N LYS A 232 -21.14 -11.65 1.08
CA LYS A 232 -22.59 -11.43 1.16
C LYS A 232 -22.95 -10.06 1.73
N VAL A 233 -22.27 -9.62 2.78
CA VAL A 233 -22.59 -8.37 3.48
C VAL A 233 -22.05 -7.15 2.74
N TYR A 234 -20.82 -7.23 2.25
CA TYR A 234 -20.09 -6.09 1.69
C TYR A 234 -19.84 -6.19 0.18
N GLY A 235 -20.07 -7.35 -0.44
CA GLY A 235 -19.65 -7.58 -1.83
C GLY A 235 -18.12 -7.69 -1.99
N ALA A 236 -17.38 -7.85 -0.89
CA ALA A 236 -15.93 -8.01 -0.91
C ALA A 236 -15.55 -9.37 -1.52
N THR A 237 -14.50 -9.41 -2.33
CA THR A 237 -13.93 -10.66 -2.87
C THR A 237 -12.47 -10.78 -2.47
N PHE A 238 -11.96 -12.02 -2.46
CA PHE A 238 -10.64 -12.33 -1.95
C PHE A 238 -9.88 -13.21 -2.93
N THR A 239 -8.57 -13.02 -3.00
CA THR A 239 -7.70 -13.92 -3.77
C THR A 239 -7.74 -15.34 -3.23
N GLN A 240 -7.49 -16.30 -4.14
CA GLN A 240 -7.28 -17.71 -3.83
C GLN A 240 -5.80 -18.08 -3.96
N ASN A 241 -5.41 -19.24 -3.43
CA ASN A 241 -4.03 -19.74 -3.51
C ASN A 241 -3.57 -19.89 -4.96
N GLY A 242 -2.44 -19.25 -5.31
CA GLY A 242 -1.81 -19.32 -6.62
C GLY A 242 -2.35 -18.33 -7.65
N GLU A 243 -3.36 -17.51 -7.30
CA GLU A 243 -3.80 -16.40 -8.15
C GLU A 243 -2.66 -15.39 -8.40
N THR A 244 -2.82 -14.58 -9.45
CA THR A 244 -1.86 -13.51 -9.76
C THR A 244 -2.53 -12.14 -9.69
N ALA A 245 -1.86 -11.21 -9.00
CA ALA A 245 -2.26 -9.81 -8.92
C ALA A 245 -1.92 -9.02 -10.20
N GLY A 246 -0.94 -9.49 -10.97
CA GLY A 246 -0.39 -8.81 -12.14
C GLY A 246 1.14 -8.83 -12.11
N SER A 247 1.77 -7.96 -12.90
CA SER A 247 3.24 -7.82 -12.89
C SER A 247 3.71 -6.91 -11.76
N GLN A 248 4.85 -7.23 -11.16
CA GLN A 248 5.51 -6.39 -10.15
C GLN A 248 6.00 -5.09 -10.76
N ASN A 249 5.80 -3.97 -10.08
CA ASN A 249 6.32 -2.68 -10.50
C ASN A 249 7.77 -2.49 -10.05
N VAL A 250 8.62 -2.02 -10.94
CA VAL A 250 10.05 -1.74 -10.68
C VAL A 250 10.34 -0.28 -11.03
N TYR A 251 11.07 0.41 -10.17
CA TYR A 251 11.45 1.80 -10.41
C TYR A 251 12.56 1.89 -11.46
N ASP A 252 12.28 2.56 -12.58
CA ASP A 252 13.26 2.92 -13.59
C ASP A 252 13.85 4.29 -13.25
N ALA A 253 15.05 4.30 -12.67
CA ALA A 253 15.75 5.52 -12.28
C ALA A 253 16.11 6.42 -13.47
N GLN A 254 16.33 5.86 -14.66
CA GLN A 254 16.67 6.66 -15.85
C GLN A 254 15.46 7.44 -16.35
N ARG A 255 14.28 6.83 -16.26
CA ARG A 255 13.01 7.44 -16.66
C ARG A 255 12.30 8.18 -15.52
N ASN A 256 12.81 8.03 -14.29
CA ASN A 256 12.21 8.56 -13.07
C ASN A 256 10.72 8.17 -12.96
N CYS A 257 10.42 6.89 -13.25
CA CYS A 257 9.07 6.36 -13.23
C CYS A 257 9.04 4.87 -12.88
N TRP A 258 7.87 4.39 -12.46
CA TRP A 258 7.62 2.96 -12.26
C TRP A 258 7.26 2.30 -13.60
N VAL A 259 7.85 1.14 -13.87
CA VAL A 259 7.56 0.33 -15.04
C VAL A 259 7.14 -1.08 -14.62
N SER A 260 6.30 -1.72 -15.44
CA SER A 260 5.96 -3.13 -15.25
C SER A 260 7.22 -3.98 -15.39
N GLY A 261 7.55 -4.71 -14.33
CA GLY A 261 8.57 -5.74 -14.32
C GLY A 261 8.13 -7.01 -15.02
N ALA A 262 9.06 -7.96 -15.14
CA ALA A 262 8.81 -9.27 -15.73
C ALA A 262 8.21 -10.29 -14.73
N GLU A 263 8.38 -10.04 -13.43
CA GLU A 263 7.90 -10.94 -12.38
C GLU A 263 6.40 -10.78 -12.17
N THR A 264 5.67 -11.88 -12.11
CA THR A 264 4.25 -11.88 -11.77
C THR A 264 4.07 -12.07 -10.27
N ILE A 265 3.29 -11.20 -9.64
CA ILE A 265 3.00 -11.28 -8.21
C ILE A 265 1.99 -12.39 -7.97
N LYS A 266 2.42 -13.38 -7.18
CA LYS A 266 1.55 -14.44 -6.66
C LYS A 266 0.75 -13.95 -5.46
N CYS A 267 -0.45 -14.49 -5.35
CA CYS A 267 -1.36 -14.25 -4.24
C CYS A 267 -1.74 -15.56 -3.57
N ARG A 268 -2.14 -15.44 -2.31
CA ARG A 268 -2.71 -16.51 -1.50
C ARG A 268 -4.11 -16.17 -1.03
N ALA A 269 -4.77 -17.16 -0.45
CA ALA A 269 -5.97 -16.91 0.34
C ALA A 269 -5.61 -16.10 1.61
N PRO A 270 -6.49 -15.21 2.07
CA PRO A 270 -6.30 -14.53 3.34
C PRO A 270 -6.31 -15.52 4.50
N SER A 271 -5.59 -15.20 5.56
CA SER A 271 -5.70 -15.83 6.88
C SER A 271 -6.95 -15.36 7.62
N LEU A 272 -7.36 -16.02 8.70
CA LEU A 272 -8.47 -15.53 9.54
C LEU A 272 -8.15 -14.18 10.19
N GLY A 273 -6.89 -13.98 10.60
CA GLY A 273 -6.42 -12.71 11.14
C GLY A 273 -6.63 -11.56 10.15
N GLU A 274 -6.19 -11.72 8.91
CA GLU A 274 -6.41 -10.75 7.83
C GLU A 274 -7.90 -10.51 7.57
N LEU A 275 -8.71 -11.57 7.52
CA LEU A 275 -10.16 -11.44 7.31
C LEU A 275 -10.85 -10.63 8.41
N SER A 276 -10.41 -10.75 9.67
CA SER A 276 -11.00 -9.96 10.75
C SER A 276 -10.57 -8.50 10.75
N GLY A 277 -9.32 -8.20 10.38
CA GLY A 277 -8.89 -6.82 10.15
C GLY A 277 -9.69 -6.17 9.01
N ILE A 278 -9.84 -6.90 7.90
CA ILE A 278 -10.66 -6.46 6.77
C ILE A 278 -12.13 -6.29 7.18
N GLU A 279 -12.71 -7.22 7.93
CA GLU A 279 -14.09 -7.13 8.42
C GLU A 279 -14.32 -5.87 9.26
N ALA A 280 -13.41 -5.59 10.20
CA ALA A 280 -13.48 -4.42 11.07
C ALA A 280 -13.39 -3.12 10.24
N ALA A 281 -12.43 -3.04 9.32
CA ALA A 281 -12.29 -1.92 8.40
C ALA A 281 -13.53 -1.71 7.50
N LEU A 282 -14.08 -2.78 6.92
CA LEU A 282 -15.29 -2.72 6.10
C LEU A 282 -16.51 -2.25 6.91
N ALA A 283 -16.59 -2.61 8.19
CA ALA A 283 -17.69 -2.22 9.06
C ALA A 283 -17.69 -0.70 9.36
N VAL A 284 -16.52 -0.11 9.62
CA VAL A 284 -16.41 1.33 9.95
C VAL A 284 -16.44 2.23 8.72
N THR A 285 -16.11 1.72 7.54
CA THR A 285 -16.02 2.51 6.29
C THR A 285 -17.27 2.53 5.42
N GLN A 286 -18.39 1.93 5.86
CA GLN A 286 -19.63 1.98 5.09
C GLN A 286 -20.07 3.43 4.76
N PRO A 287 -20.51 3.72 3.52
CA PRO A 287 -20.79 2.77 2.44
C PRO A 287 -19.66 2.57 1.40
N SER A 288 -18.46 3.12 1.61
CA SER A 288 -17.33 3.02 0.67
C SER A 288 -16.91 1.57 0.39
N ALA A 289 -17.14 0.68 1.34
CA ALA A 289 -16.61 -0.67 1.38
C ALA A 289 -17.36 -1.69 0.48
N LYS A 290 -17.82 -1.31 -0.73
CA LYS A 290 -18.59 -2.20 -1.61
C LYS A 290 -17.85 -2.62 -2.88
N ASN A 291 -17.94 -3.91 -3.20
CA ASN A 291 -17.41 -4.51 -4.45
C ASN A 291 -15.90 -4.33 -4.64
N ILE A 292 -15.14 -4.44 -3.55
CA ILE A 292 -13.68 -4.32 -3.56
C ILE A 292 -13.06 -5.72 -3.52
N LYS A 293 -12.06 -5.94 -4.37
CA LYS A 293 -11.25 -7.15 -4.30
C LYS A 293 -10.01 -6.94 -3.42
N PHE A 294 -9.77 -7.86 -2.50
CA PHE A 294 -8.56 -7.91 -1.68
C PHE A 294 -7.57 -8.90 -2.29
N PHE A 295 -6.39 -8.41 -2.67
CA PHE A 295 -5.26 -9.21 -3.13
C PHE A 295 -4.28 -9.43 -2.00
N ILE A 296 -4.21 -10.65 -1.48
CA ILE A 296 -3.23 -11.00 -0.45
C ILE A 296 -1.99 -11.53 -1.14
N MET A 297 -1.00 -10.66 -1.31
CA MET A 297 0.18 -10.94 -2.10
C MET A 297 1.22 -11.72 -1.29
N GLU A 298 1.90 -12.64 -1.95
CA GLU A 298 3.05 -13.37 -1.39
C GLU A 298 4.35 -12.55 -1.48
N ASN A 299 4.40 -11.58 -2.41
CA ASN A 299 5.54 -10.67 -2.62
C ASN A 299 5.03 -9.22 -2.72
N GLN A 300 5.93 -8.24 -2.57
CA GLN A 300 5.60 -6.82 -2.66
C GLN A 300 5.12 -6.42 -4.08
N LEU A 301 4.12 -5.53 -4.16
CA LEU A 301 3.63 -4.96 -5.43
C LEU A 301 4.70 -4.12 -6.12
N TYR A 302 5.38 -3.30 -5.33
CA TYR A 302 6.48 -2.44 -5.73
C TYR A 302 7.77 -2.99 -5.18
N LYS A 303 8.72 -3.30 -6.08
CA LYS A 303 10.00 -3.85 -5.66
C LYS A 303 10.73 -2.87 -4.76
N ASN A 304 11.11 -3.32 -3.57
CA ASN A 304 11.81 -2.57 -2.53
C ASN A 304 10.99 -1.46 -1.82
N LEU A 305 9.66 -1.41 -2.00
CA LEU A 305 8.81 -0.59 -1.13
C LEU A 305 8.24 -1.44 -0.01
N THR A 306 8.32 -0.90 1.21
CA THR A 306 7.82 -1.56 2.42
C THR A 306 6.37 -1.22 2.73
N GLU A 307 5.63 -0.72 1.74
CA GLU A 307 4.20 -0.44 1.89
C GLU A 307 3.46 -1.74 2.22
N GLY A 308 2.62 -1.65 3.24
CA GLY A 308 1.86 -2.79 3.69
C GLY A 308 0.62 -3.00 2.83
N ALA A 309 -0.15 -1.96 2.57
CA ALA A 309 -1.34 -2.02 1.75
C ALA A 309 -1.30 -0.90 0.71
N ASP A 310 -2.08 -1.06 -0.36
CA ASP A 310 -2.22 -0.06 -1.40
C ASP A 310 -3.54 -0.24 -2.16
N TYR A 311 -4.31 0.83 -2.31
CA TYR A 311 -5.50 0.90 -3.12
C TYR A 311 -5.17 1.17 -4.58
N HIS A 312 -5.55 0.24 -5.44
CA HIS A 312 -5.34 0.35 -6.88
C HIS A 312 -6.50 -0.22 -7.70
N LEU A 313 -6.45 0.03 -9.00
CA LEU A 313 -7.33 -0.66 -9.94
C LEU A 313 -6.69 -1.97 -10.36
N VAL A 314 -7.51 -3.01 -10.50
CA VAL A 314 -7.05 -4.32 -10.97
C VAL A 314 -6.35 -4.17 -12.32
N PRO A 315 -5.06 -4.54 -12.42
CA PRO A 315 -4.32 -4.39 -13.65
C PRO A 315 -4.76 -5.45 -14.68
N PRO A 316 -4.45 -5.25 -15.97
CA PRO A 316 -4.52 -6.33 -16.95
C PRO A 316 -3.65 -7.52 -16.51
N GLY A 317 -4.07 -8.74 -16.83
CA GLY A 317 -3.29 -9.96 -16.53
C GLY A 317 -3.52 -10.56 -15.15
N CYS A 318 -4.45 -10.04 -14.35
CA CYS A 318 -4.95 -10.75 -13.18
C CYS A 318 -5.54 -12.12 -13.60
N SER A 319 -5.20 -13.18 -12.89
CA SER A 319 -5.66 -14.54 -13.23
C SER A 319 -7.13 -14.80 -12.88
N ASP A 320 -7.70 -14.02 -11.96
CA ASP A 320 -9.10 -14.16 -11.57
C ASP A 320 -10.03 -13.57 -12.63
N LYS A 321 -10.68 -14.47 -13.37
CA LYS A 321 -11.62 -14.12 -14.45
C LYS A 321 -12.91 -13.47 -13.96
N SER A 322 -13.25 -13.60 -12.68
CA SER A 322 -14.43 -12.94 -12.11
C SER A 322 -14.21 -11.44 -11.88
N THR A 323 -12.94 -11.03 -11.78
CA THR A 323 -12.57 -9.65 -11.54
C THR A 323 -12.11 -8.96 -12.82
N LYS A 324 -12.81 -7.90 -13.21
CA LYS A 324 -12.50 -7.16 -14.44
C LYS A 324 -11.31 -6.22 -14.21
N PRO A 325 -10.39 -6.08 -15.19
CA PRO A 325 -9.41 -4.99 -15.17
C PRO A 325 -10.11 -3.64 -14.99
N GLY A 326 -9.54 -2.77 -14.15
CA GLY A 326 -10.12 -1.48 -13.80
C GLY A 326 -11.09 -1.49 -12.60
N ALA A 327 -11.46 -2.67 -12.07
CA ALA A 327 -12.22 -2.78 -10.84
C ALA A 327 -11.40 -2.28 -9.63
N PRO A 328 -12.04 -1.75 -8.57
CA PRO A 328 -11.36 -1.32 -7.36
C PRO A 328 -10.80 -2.52 -6.58
N ALA A 329 -9.57 -2.38 -6.09
CA ALA A 329 -8.89 -3.41 -5.33
C ALA A 329 -7.95 -2.82 -4.28
N ILE A 330 -7.68 -3.63 -3.25
CA ILE A 330 -6.68 -3.34 -2.23
C ILE A 330 -5.66 -4.47 -2.26
N PHE A 331 -4.39 -4.12 -2.40
CA PHE A 331 -3.27 -5.03 -2.48
C PHE A 331 -2.59 -5.05 -1.12
N ILE A 332 -2.69 -6.18 -0.41
CA ILE A 332 -2.13 -6.36 0.93
C ILE A 332 -0.86 -7.21 0.79
N ASN A 333 0.25 -6.66 1.26
CA ASN A 333 1.53 -7.33 1.32
C ASN A 333 1.57 -8.34 2.47
N GLY A 334 1.21 -9.59 2.17
CA GLY A 334 1.05 -10.64 3.17
C GLY A 334 2.31 -11.02 3.93
N GLU A 335 3.50 -10.53 3.56
CA GLU A 335 4.73 -10.69 4.35
C GLU A 335 4.91 -9.59 5.40
N VAL A 336 4.64 -8.33 5.03
CA VAL A 336 4.78 -7.18 5.95
C VAL A 336 3.77 -7.29 7.11
N TRP A 337 2.56 -7.76 6.84
CA TRP A 337 1.49 -7.83 7.86
C TRP A 337 1.49 -9.08 8.74
N ARG A 338 2.39 -10.06 8.55
CA ARG A 338 2.34 -11.33 9.31
C ARG A 338 2.41 -11.17 10.82
N ASN A 339 3.02 -10.09 11.29
CA ASN A 339 3.23 -9.80 12.70
C ASN A 339 2.41 -8.62 13.20
N VAL A 340 1.54 -8.07 12.36
CA VAL A 340 0.75 -6.91 12.71
C VAL A 340 -0.59 -7.37 13.31
N PRO A 341 -1.06 -6.75 14.39
CA PRO A 341 -2.41 -6.96 14.91
C PRO A 341 -3.48 -6.95 13.81
N PRO A 342 -4.49 -7.84 13.87
CA PRO A 342 -5.56 -7.82 12.89
C PRO A 342 -6.43 -6.56 13.03
N THR A 343 -6.77 -6.16 14.25
CA THR A 343 -7.68 -5.04 14.55
C THR A 343 -7.06 -4.05 15.54
N GLU A 344 -7.58 -2.83 15.61
CA GLU A 344 -7.13 -1.81 16.57
C GLU A 344 -7.38 -2.24 18.02
N ALA A 345 -8.52 -2.89 18.29
CA ALA A 345 -8.80 -3.45 19.62
C ALA A 345 -7.75 -4.49 20.06
N VAL A 346 -7.15 -5.24 19.12
CA VAL A 346 -6.03 -6.14 19.43
C VAL A 346 -4.73 -5.36 19.55
N ALA A 347 -4.53 -4.33 18.73
CA ALA A 347 -3.35 -3.48 18.77
C ALA A 347 -3.22 -2.74 20.12
N GLU A 348 -4.29 -2.20 20.68
CA GLU A 348 -4.28 -1.55 22.01
C GLU A 348 -3.75 -2.47 23.12
N PHE A 349 -4.05 -3.77 23.04
CA PHE A 349 -3.51 -4.77 23.97
C PHE A 349 -1.98 -4.95 23.81
N TRP A 350 -1.45 -4.69 22.61
CA TRP A 350 -0.04 -4.87 22.24
C TRP A 350 0.80 -3.59 22.41
N GLN A 351 0.20 -2.43 22.16
CA GLN A 351 0.82 -1.11 22.04
C GLN A 351 1.45 -0.57 23.34
N LYS A 352 1.44 -1.30 24.46
CA LYS A 352 2.28 -0.95 25.61
C LYS A 352 3.79 -0.85 25.27
N ASN A 353 4.24 -1.27 24.07
CA ASN A 353 5.65 -1.27 23.67
C ASN A 353 6.00 -0.75 22.25
N PHE A 354 5.06 -0.22 21.44
CA PHE A 354 5.38 0.24 20.06
C PHE A 354 4.66 1.56 19.69
N ASP A 355 5.39 2.52 19.10
CA ASP A 355 4.98 3.92 18.83
C ASP A 355 4.69 4.20 17.34
N TRP A 356 4.21 3.22 16.59
CA TRP A 356 3.92 3.40 15.15
C TRP A 356 2.41 3.66 14.97
N ARG A 357 1.99 4.37 13.91
CA ARG A 357 0.61 4.38 13.38
C ARG A 357 0.62 3.50 12.12
N ASN A 358 -0.50 2.89 11.69
CA ASN A 358 -0.58 1.61 10.95
C ASN A 358 -0.33 0.39 11.84
N ASN A 359 -0.94 0.37 13.03
CA ASN A 359 -0.72 -0.70 14.01
C ASN A 359 -1.55 -1.95 13.75
N SER A 360 -2.51 -1.90 12.84
CA SER A 360 -3.33 -3.05 12.51
C SER A 360 -3.62 -3.15 11.02
N ILE A 361 -4.02 -4.35 10.60
CA ILE A 361 -4.57 -4.57 9.26
C ILE A 361 -5.85 -3.74 9.06
N GLU A 362 -6.65 -3.56 10.11
CA GLU A 362 -7.83 -2.70 10.10
C GLU A 362 -7.48 -1.26 9.70
N ASP A 363 -6.58 -0.59 10.43
CA ASP A 363 -6.19 0.82 10.18
C ASP A 363 -5.69 1.03 8.74
N ALA A 364 -4.80 0.16 8.27
CA ALA A 364 -4.29 0.22 6.91
C ALA A 364 -5.41 0.01 5.87
N VAL A 365 -6.31 -0.95 6.08
CA VAL A 365 -7.43 -1.14 5.15
C VAL A 365 -8.41 0.03 5.20
N VAL A 366 -8.64 0.65 6.36
CA VAL A 366 -9.47 1.88 6.46
C VAL A 366 -8.83 3.02 5.66
N HIS A 367 -7.51 3.18 5.74
CA HIS A 367 -6.74 4.13 4.93
C HIS A 367 -6.93 3.89 3.44
N GLU A 368 -6.72 2.65 2.97
CA GLU A 368 -6.91 2.30 1.55
C GLU A 368 -8.35 2.52 1.06
N LEU A 369 -9.33 2.30 1.94
CA LEU A 369 -10.73 2.61 1.66
C LEU A 369 -10.99 4.13 1.59
N GLY A 370 -10.12 4.95 2.17
CA GLY A 370 -10.04 6.39 1.95
C GLY A 370 -9.73 6.74 0.50
N HIS A 371 -8.74 6.10 -0.10
CA HIS A 371 -8.45 6.24 -1.54
C HIS A 371 -9.58 5.70 -2.42
N HIS A 372 -10.24 4.63 -1.99
CA HIS A 372 -11.46 4.19 -2.66
C HIS A 372 -12.57 5.25 -2.61
N SER A 373 -12.79 5.92 -1.47
CA SER A 373 -13.76 7.01 -1.35
C SER A 373 -13.45 8.16 -2.32
N GLN A 374 -12.17 8.51 -2.51
CA GLN A 374 -11.75 9.49 -3.52
C GLN A 374 -12.22 9.08 -4.92
N LYS A 375 -12.00 7.82 -5.31
CA LYS A 375 -12.49 7.27 -6.58
C LYS A 375 -14.00 7.36 -6.67
N VAL A 376 -14.72 6.92 -5.65
CA VAL A 376 -16.20 6.99 -5.60
C VAL A 376 -16.64 8.43 -5.81
N LEU A 377 -16.06 9.40 -5.11
CA LEU A 377 -16.38 10.82 -5.23
C LEU A 377 -15.97 11.47 -6.55
N GLY A 378 -15.32 10.72 -7.45
CA GLY A 378 -14.87 11.22 -8.74
C GLY A 378 -13.70 12.19 -8.58
N TRP A 379 -12.71 11.87 -7.74
CA TRP A 379 -11.52 12.70 -7.48
C TRP A 379 -10.84 13.20 -8.76
N ASN A 380 -10.77 12.34 -9.78
CA ASN A 380 -10.19 12.65 -11.09
C ASN A 380 -11.22 13.15 -12.12
N GLU A 381 -12.50 13.26 -11.75
CA GLU A 381 -13.56 13.75 -12.64
C GLU A 381 -13.57 15.28 -12.71
N HIS A 382 -13.65 15.81 -13.93
CA HIS A 382 -13.75 17.24 -14.17
C HIS A 382 -15.09 17.80 -13.70
N LEU A 383 -15.02 18.96 -13.04
CA LEU A 383 -16.21 19.76 -12.78
C LEU A 383 -16.77 20.29 -14.10
N LYS A 384 -18.10 20.27 -14.24
CA LYS A 384 -18.78 20.71 -15.48
C LYS A 384 -18.37 22.14 -15.84
N GLY A 385 -17.70 22.30 -16.98
CA GLY A 385 -17.23 23.60 -17.49
C GLY A 385 -15.96 24.12 -16.83
N SER A 386 -15.20 23.29 -16.11
CA SER A 386 -13.97 23.68 -15.41
C SER A 386 -12.80 22.75 -15.75
N ALA A 387 -11.59 23.31 -15.76
CA ALA A 387 -10.35 22.53 -15.85
C ALA A 387 -10.02 21.77 -14.54
N LYS A 388 -10.65 22.17 -13.42
CA LYS A 388 -10.46 21.54 -12.11
C LYS A 388 -11.25 20.26 -11.99
N THR A 389 -10.65 19.25 -11.37
CA THR A 389 -11.35 18.04 -10.93
C THR A 389 -11.92 18.23 -9.52
N ASN A 390 -12.75 17.29 -9.04
CA ASN A 390 -13.18 17.29 -7.64
C ASN A 390 -11.99 17.23 -6.67
N GLY A 391 -10.97 16.43 -6.99
CA GLY A 391 -9.75 16.29 -6.19
C GLY A 391 -8.98 17.60 -6.07
N VAL A 392 -8.89 18.39 -7.14
CA VAL A 392 -8.28 19.74 -7.07
C VAL A 392 -9.03 20.64 -6.09
N VAL A 393 -10.37 20.63 -6.13
CA VAL A 393 -11.17 21.46 -5.22
C VAL A 393 -11.02 21.02 -3.77
N LEU A 394 -11.02 19.71 -3.51
CA LEU A 394 -10.80 19.17 -2.17
C LEU A 394 -9.38 19.51 -1.67
N ALA A 395 -8.36 19.32 -2.50
CA ALA A 395 -6.98 19.69 -2.18
C ALA A 395 -6.86 21.17 -1.79
N GLU A 396 -7.48 22.08 -2.55
CA GLU A 396 -7.52 23.52 -2.24
C GLU A 396 -8.20 23.81 -0.89
N GLN A 397 -9.28 23.12 -0.58
CA GLN A 397 -9.96 23.25 0.73
C GLN A 397 -9.11 22.71 1.88
N MET A 398 -8.24 21.74 1.62
CA MET A 398 -7.27 21.18 2.56
C MET A 398 -5.96 21.98 2.63
N GLY A 399 -5.89 23.16 2.01
CA GLY A 399 -4.72 24.04 2.09
C GLY A 399 -3.62 23.76 1.05
N TRP A 400 -3.88 22.90 0.07
CA TRP A 400 -2.97 22.63 -1.04
C TRP A 400 -3.23 23.54 -2.24
N GLN A 401 -2.21 23.79 -3.04
CA GLN A 401 -2.30 24.60 -4.25
C GLN A 401 -1.62 23.88 -5.42
N SER A 402 -2.26 23.91 -6.59
CA SER A 402 -1.58 23.50 -7.81
C SER A 402 -0.44 24.49 -8.12
N PRO A 403 0.72 23.99 -8.59
CA PRO A 403 1.77 24.85 -9.14
C PRO A 403 1.30 25.54 -10.43
N SER A 404 2.14 26.45 -10.93
CA SER A 404 2.00 27.17 -12.19
C SER A 404 3.14 26.76 -13.14
N PRO A 405 2.85 26.23 -14.34
CA PRO A 405 1.53 26.02 -14.91
C PRO A 405 0.72 24.97 -14.14
N PHE A 406 -0.61 25.08 -14.23
CA PHE A 406 -1.55 24.17 -13.59
C PHE A 406 -1.28 22.71 -13.98
N THR A 407 -1.41 21.81 -13.01
CA THR A 407 -1.28 20.36 -13.22
C THR A 407 -2.33 19.60 -12.42
N GLN A 408 -2.75 18.45 -12.95
CA GLN A 408 -3.64 17.52 -12.26
C GLN A 408 -2.87 16.50 -11.40
N ASP A 409 -1.55 16.42 -11.56
CA ASP A 409 -0.68 15.53 -10.78
C ASP A 409 -0.55 16.04 -9.35
N THR A 410 -1.30 15.44 -8.42
CA THR A 410 -1.38 15.84 -7.00
C THR A 410 -0.02 15.81 -6.29
N ARG A 411 0.88 14.93 -6.74
CA ARG A 411 2.28 14.84 -6.23
C ARG A 411 3.13 16.09 -6.48
N ARG A 412 2.63 17.02 -7.32
CA ARG A 412 3.29 18.31 -7.57
C ARG A 412 2.67 19.46 -6.78
N TYR A 413 1.66 19.18 -5.97
CA TYR A 413 0.93 20.22 -5.25
C TYR A 413 1.80 20.79 -4.13
N LEU A 414 1.49 22.03 -3.79
CA LEU A 414 2.20 22.81 -2.79
C LEU A 414 1.27 23.02 -1.60
N ILE A 415 1.67 22.63 -0.40
CA ILE A 415 0.90 22.95 0.82
C ILE A 415 1.24 24.36 1.29
N GLU A 416 0.22 25.14 1.66
CA GLU A 416 0.37 26.50 2.18
C GLU A 416 0.57 26.48 3.71
N ASP A 417 1.59 27.17 4.20
CA ASP A 417 1.80 27.39 5.63
C ASP A 417 0.98 28.58 6.17
N LYS A 418 0.94 28.73 7.50
CA LYS A 418 0.22 29.82 8.19
C LYS A 418 0.69 31.23 7.82
N ASN A 419 1.88 31.37 7.24
CA ASN A 419 2.47 32.63 6.79
C ASN A 419 2.32 32.84 5.27
N GLY A 420 1.62 31.94 4.56
CA GLY A 420 1.44 31.99 3.11
C GLY A 420 2.63 31.44 2.31
N GLY A 421 3.62 30.84 2.96
CA GLY A 421 4.70 30.10 2.30
C GLY A 421 4.18 28.82 1.64
N LEU A 422 4.78 28.44 0.50
CA LEU A 422 4.40 27.26 -0.27
C LEU A 422 5.51 26.21 -0.21
N TRP A 423 5.11 24.96 -0.06
CA TRP A 423 6.01 23.85 0.22
C TRP A 423 5.64 22.62 -0.60
N LYS A 424 6.64 22.01 -1.25
CA LYS A 424 6.49 20.78 -2.02
C LYS A 424 7.07 19.62 -1.23
N HIS A 425 6.37 18.51 -1.12
CA HIS A 425 6.98 17.29 -0.55
C HIS A 425 7.98 16.68 -1.54
N GLU A 426 9.16 16.30 -1.05
CA GLU A 426 10.22 15.66 -1.82
C GLU A 426 10.42 14.22 -1.35
N ILE A 427 9.83 13.30 -2.12
CA ILE A 427 9.80 11.87 -1.80
C ILE A 427 11.18 11.23 -1.93
N LEU A 428 11.99 11.66 -2.92
CA LEU A 428 13.23 10.96 -3.27
C LEU A 428 14.38 11.24 -2.31
N THR A 429 14.39 12.39 -1.63
CA THR A 429 15.58 12.87 -0.89
C THR A 429 15.46 12.82 0.63
N GLY A 430 14.33 12.33 1.18
CA GLY A 430 14.24 12.04 2.61
C GLY A 430 12.95 12.42 3.33
N LYS A 431 11.78 12.35 2.66
CA LYS A 431 10.47 12.66 3.28
C LYS A 431 10.47 14.03 3.97
N VAL A 432 10.79 15.07 3.20
CA VAL A 432 10.85 16.46 3.66
C VAL A 432 10.03 17.36 2.75
N PHE A 433 9.58 18.48 3.28
CA PHE A 433 8.99 19.56 2.52
C PHE A 433 10.04 20.60 2.17
N VAL A 434 10.11 20.98 0.89
CA VAL A 434 11.04 21.98 0.36
C VAL A 434 10.26 23.24 -0.03
N ARG A 435 10.73 24.39 0.43
CA ARG A 435 10.07 25.67 0.14
C ARG A 435 10.19 25.98 -1.35
N THR A 436 9.04 26.22 -1.98
CA THR A 436 8.92 26.27 -3.44
C THR A 436 7.97 27.40 -3.83
N ALA A 437 8.41 28.27 -4.75
CA ALA A 437 7.54 29.29 -5.34
C ALA A 437 6.46 28.64 -6.21
N LYS A 438 5.38 29.37 -6.50
CA LYS A 438 4.25 28.85 -7.28
C LYS A 438 4.65 28.36 -8.68
N ASN A 439 5.71 28.91 -9.27
CA ASN A 439 6.26 28.48 -10.57
C ASN A 439 7.18 27.24 -10.49
N GLY A 440 7.37 26.66 -9.31
CA GLY A 440 8.25 25.51 -9.08
C GLY A 440 9.70 25.86 -8.72
N SER A 441 10.09 27.14 -8.67
CA SER A 441 11.44 27.54 -8.26
C SER A 441 11.68 27.27 -6.77
N LEU A 442 12.83 26.69 -6.44
CA LEU A 442 13.21 26.42 -5.04
C LEU A 442 13.60 27.71 -4.33
N LEU A 443 13.25 27.82 -3.04
CA LEU A 443 13.48 29.02 -2.24
C LEU A 443 14.35 28.72 -1.02
N ASP A 444 15.26 29.64 -0.68
CA ASP A 444 16.00 29.62 0.58
C ASP A 444 15.13 30.13 1.77
N SER A 445 15.74 30.24 2.96
CA SER A 445 15.04 30.74 4.16
C SER A 445 14.60 32.20 4.07
N HIS A 446 15.24 32.99 3.20
CA HIS A 446 14.94 34.41 2.97
C HIS A 446 13.93 34.61 1.82
N GLY A 447 13.53 33.53 1.14
CA GLY A 447 12.62 33.59 -0.01
C GLY A 447 13.31 33.92 -1.34
N ASN A 448 14.65 33.84 -1.42
CA ASN A 448 15.38 33.99 -2.67
C ASN A 448 15.37 32.69 -3.46
N VAL A 449 15.34 32.79 -4.79
CA VAL A 449 15.42 31.62 -5.68
C VAL A 449 16.82 31.02 -5.63
N VAL A 450 16.90 29.70 -5.45
CA VAL A 450 18.14 28.93 -5.48
C VAL A 450 18.05 27.82 -6.54
N SER A 451 19.17 27.53 -7.19
CA SER A 451 19.26 26.46 -8.21
C SER A 451 19.61 25.09 -7.60
N ASP A 452 20.31 25.08 -6.47
CA ASP A 452 20.75 23.86 -5.79
C ASP A 452 19.73 23.45 -4.71
N PRO A 453 19.12 22.25 -4.80
CA PRO A 453 18.22 21.72 -3.79
C PRO A 453 18.80 21.62 -2.37
N MET A 454 20.13 21.61 -2.22
CA MET A 454 20.78 21.62 -0.91
C MET A 454 20.70 22.98 -0.22
N ASN A 455 20.56 24.06 -0.98
CA ASN A 455 20.42 25.43 -0.46
C ASN A 455 18.96 25.84 -0.22
N ALA A 456 18.00 25.02 -0.65
CA ALA A 456 16.59 25.29 -0.44
C ALA A 456 16.21 25.06 1.04
N GLN A 457 15.25 25.85 1.55
CA GLN A 457 14.72 25.65 2.89
C GLN A 457 13.92 24.34 2.95
N LYS A 458 14.19 23.53 3.98
CA LYS A 458 13.54 22.23 4.19
C LYS A 458 12.93 22.15 5.59
N ILE A 459 11.80 21.45 5.71
CA ILE A 459 11.18 21.09 7.00
C ILE A 459 10.70 19.63 6.96
N THR A 460 10.61 18.97 8.11
CA THR A 460 10.08 17.59 8.22
C THR A 460 8.56 17.56 8.09
N ASN A 461 7.99 16.36 7.97
CA ASN A 461 6.53 16.19 7.93
C ASN A 461 5.85 16.65 9.23
N GLU A 462 6.47 16.44 10.39
CA GLU A 462 5.98 16.90 11.70
C GLU A 462 6.00 18.42 11.79
N GLN A 463 7.07 19.06 11.29
CA GLN A 463 7.16 20.52 11.21
C GLN A 463 6.11 21.08 10.25
N MET A 464 5.90 20.42 9.11
CA MET A 464 4.84 20.80 8.18
C MET A 464 3.47 20.70 8.86
N GLN A 465 3.20 19.62 9.59
CA GLN A 465 1.94 19.45 10.31
C GLN A 465 1.64 20.64 11.24
N GLN A 466 2.65 21.14 11.96
CA GLN A 466 2.52 22.24 12.91
C GLN A 466 2.37 23.62 12.23
N THR A 467 2.96 23.78 11.04
CA THR A 467 3.07 25.08 10.35
C THR A 467 2.06 25.27 9.24
N ALA A 468 1.48 24.19 8.70
CA ALA A 468 0.46 24.20 7.65
C ALA A 468 -0.75 25.07 8.04
N LYS A 469 -1.30 25.78 7.06
CA LYS A 469 -2.49 26.63 7.21
C LYS A 469 -3.73 25.81 7.58
N VAL A 470 -3.91 24.67 6.92
CA VAL A 470 -4.85 23.63 7.32
C VAL A 470 -4.02 22.49 7.86
N THR A 471 -4.07 22.26 9.17
CA THR A 471 -3.23 21.27 9.85
C THR A 471 -3.58 19.84 9.36
N PRO A 472 -2.62 19.09 8.78
CA PRO A 472 -2.78 17.66 8.53
C PRO A 472 -3.06 16.88 9.82
N PHE A 473 -3.85 15.81 9.72
CA PHE A 473 -4.19 14.98 10.88
C PHE A 473 -2.98 14.21 11.43
N SER A 474 -2.11 13.72 10.54
CA SER A 474 -0.88 13.00 10.86
C SER A 474 0.33 13.60 10.12
N SER A 475 1.52 13.05 10.35
CA SER A 475 2.72 13.34 9.56
C SER A 475 2.79 12.54 8.25
N TYR A 476 1.81 11.67 7.97
CA TYR A 476 1.64 11.05 6.66
C TYR A 476 0.78 11.97 5.79
N ASN A 477 1.42 12.99 5.22
CA ASN A 477 0.77 14.15 4.61
C ASN A 477 1.49 14.66 3.36
N ASP A 478 2.20 13.77 2.67
CA ASP A 478 3.05 14.06 1.52
C ASP A 478 2.32 14.45 0.24
N ALA A 479 1.05 14.05 0.11
CA ALA A 479 0.17 14.43 -0.98
C ALA A 479 -1.24 14.77 -0.47
N PRO A 480 -2.03 15.57 -1.20
CA PRO A 480 -3.40 15.89 -0.79
C PRO A 480 -4.31 14.66 -0.73
N ASP A 481 -4.08 13.66 -1.57
CA ASP A 481 -4.79 12.38 -1.54
C ASP A 481 -4.46 11.57 -0.29
N GLU A 482 -3.20 11.51 0.13
CA GLU A 482 -2.80 10.85 1.38
C GLU A 482 -3.37 11.58 2.60
N MET A 483 -3.25 12.92 2.63
CA MET A 483 -3.84 13.74 3.70
C MET A 483 -5.36 13.56 3.81
N TYR A 484 -6.05 13.34 2.69
CA TYR A 484 -7.47 13.03 2.68
C TYR A 484 -7.75 11.63 3.25
N ALA A 485 -7.02 10.61 2.80
CA ALA A 485 -7.21 9.23 3.23
C ALA A 485 -7.00 9.12 4.75
N GLU A 486 -5.90 9.65 5.27
CA GLU A 486 -5.59 9.72 6.70
C GLU A 486 -6.68 10.42 7.52
N ALA A 487 -7.12 11.58 7.06
CA ALA A 487 -8.14 12.33 7.78
C ALA A 487 -9.51 11.65 7.70
N LEU A 488 -9.82 10.94 6.62
CA LEU A 488 -11.03 10.13 6.51
C LEU A 488 -10.97 8.90 7.42
N THR A 489 -9.81 8.24 7.54
CA THR A 489 -9.58 7.17 8.53
C THR A 489 -9.91 7.66 9.92
N ALA A 490 -9.27 8.75 10.36
CA ALA A 490 -9.52 9.34 11.67
C ALA A 490 -11.00 9.72 11.89
N PHE A 491 -11.66 10.20 10.85
CA PHE A 491 -13.08 10.56 10.92
C PHE A 491 -14.01 9.36 11.09
N ARG A 492 -13.62 8.20 10.55
CA ARG A 492 -14.43 6.97 10.52
C ARG A 492 -14.12 6.00 11.67
N ASP A 493 -12.89 6.01 12.16
CA ASP A 493 -12.39 5.06 13.15
C ASP A 493 -12.44 5.56 14.61
N GLY A 494 -13.30 6.54 14.89
CA GLY A 494 -13.53 7.04 16.26
C GLY A 494 -12.61 8.18 16.72
N ASP A 495 -11.51 8.45 16.02
CA ASP A 495 -10.61 9.59 16.26
C ASP A 495 -11.17 10.95 15.81
N ARG A 496 -12.45 10.97 15.45
CA ARG A 496 -13.18 12.13 14.94
C ARG A 496 -13.07 13.36 15.83
N ARG A 497 -13.08 13.17 17.16
CA ARG A 497 -12.92 14.27 18.13
C ARG A 497 -11.51 14.85 18.10
N GLU A 498 -10.50 14.00 17.96
CA GLU A 498 -9.11 14.44 17.81
C GLU A 498 -8.95 15.24 16.52
N LEU A 499 -9.50 14.76 15.40
CA LEU A 499 -9.48 15.47 14.12
C LEU A 499 -10.16 16.85 14.23
N LEU A 500 -11.35 16.93 14.84
CA LEU A 500 -12.04 18.20 15.08
C LEU A 500 -11.20 19.18 15.91
N ASN A 501 -10.58 18.70 16.99
CA ASN A 501 -9.80 19.54 17.89
C ASN A 501 -8.47 20.00 17.27
N LYS A 502 -7.77 19.11 16.56
CA LYS A 502 -6.45 19.40 15.96
C LYS A 502 -6.57 20.18 14.66
N SER A 503 -7.59 19.91 13.85
CA SER A 503 -7.77 20.55 12.54
C SER A 503 -9.25 20.74 12.18
N PRO A 504 -9.94 21.75 12.75
CA PRO A 504 -11.35 22.02 12.47
C PRO A 504 -11.64 22.25 10.98
N GLY A 505 -10.69 22.86 10.26
CA GLY A 505 -10.79 23.08 8.81
C GLY A 505 -10.81 21.77 8.03
N LEU A 506 -9.86 20.88 8.31
CA LEU A 506 -9.78 19.56 7.67
C LEU A 506 -11.00 18.70 8.04
N TYR A 507 -11.38 18.69 9.33
CA TYR A 507 -12.59 18.01 9.80
C TYR A 507 -13.82 18.36 8.97
N LYS A 508 -14.03 19.66 8.69
CA LYS A 508 -15.18 20.11 7.90
C LYS A 508 -15.13 19.57 6.46
N VAL A 509 -13.97 19.62 5.81
CA VAL A 509 -13.78 19.11 4.45
C VAL A 509 -14.09 17.61 4.38
N ILE A 510 -13.55 16.84 5.32
CA ILE A 510 -13.75 15.39 5.39
C ILE A 510 -15.21 15.05 5.71
N LYS A 511 -15.83 15.73 6.68
CA LYS A 511 -17.26 15.58 7.00
C LYS A 511 -18.14 15.81 5.77
N ASP A 512 -17.88 16.89 5.02
CA ASP A 512 -18.66 17.22 3.82
C ASP A 512 -18.44 16.18 2.70
N ALA A 513 -17.22 15.67 2.53
CA ALA A 513 -16.90 14.64 1.54
C ALA A 513 -17.54 13.29 1.89
N ASP A 514 -17.41 12.83 3.14
CA ASP A 514 -18.02 11.61 3.64
C ASP A 514 -19.56 11.67 3.54
N GLN A 515 -20.18 12.80 3.89
CA GLN A 515 -21.62 12.96 3.75
C GLN A 515 -22.08 12.93 2.29
N LYS A 516 -21.31 13.50 1.36
CA LYS A 516 -21.60 13.38 -0.08
C LYS A 516 -21.56 11.93 -0.54
N GLU A 517 -20.63 11.14 -0.02
CA GLU A 517 -20.56 9.72 -0.33
C GLU A 517 -21.74 8.94 0.25
N ILE A 518 -22.06 9.16 1.54
CA ILE A 518 -23.24 8.57 2.20
C ILE A 518 -24.51 8.86 1.38
N ASN A 519 -24.70 10.12 0.96
CA ASN A 519 -25.88 10.55 0.22
C ASN A 519 -26.02 9.89 -1.17
N ARG A 520 -24.95 9.31 -1.75
CA ARG A 520 -25.05 8.55 -3.01
C ARG A 520 -25.72 7.19 -2.82
N VAL A 521 -25.56 6.59 -1.64
CA VAL A 521 -26.13 5.28 -1.30
C VAL A 521 -27.43 5.41 -0.52
N HIS A 522 -27.50 6.43 0.34
CA HIS A 522 -28.64 6.76 1.18
C HIS A 522 -29.09 8.20 0.88
N PRO A 523 -29.90 8.42 -0.18
CA PRO A 523 -30.33 9.75 -0.55
C PRO A 523 -30.98 10.51 0.61
N PRO A 524 -30.83 11.85 0.65
CA PRO A 524 -31.57 12.71 1.58
C PRO A 524 -33.08 12.44 1.54
N ASP A 525 -33.74 12.41 2.69
CA ASP A 525 -35.20 12.21 2.77
C ASP A 525 -35.97 13.46 2.32
N ARG A 526 -35.33 14.64 2.43
CA ARG A 526 -35.78 15.92 1.88
C ARG A 526 -34.57 16.80 1.55
N PRO A 527 -34.73 17.86 0.72
CA PRO A 527 -33.62 18.72 0.34
C PRO A 527 -32.84 19.26 1.54
N GLY A 528 -31.54 18.95 1.59
CA GLY A 528 -30.63 19.41 2.64
C GLY A 528 -30.68 18.61 3.95
N HIS A 529 -31.46 17.53 4.03
CA HIS A 529 -31.57 16.72 5.24
C HIS A 529 -31.11 15.27 4.95
N PRO A 530 -29.89 14.90 5.36
CA PRO A 530 -29.39 13.54 5.19
C PRO A 530 -30.29 12.53 5.90
N SER A 531 -30.51 11.36 5.30
CA SER A 531 -31.20 10.24 5.95
C SER A 531 -30.29 9.47 6.91
N PHE A 532 -28.99 9.46 6.62
CA PHE A 532 -27.94 8.86 7.45
C PHE A 532 -26.78 9.83 7.63
N VAL A 533 -26.15 9.76 8.79
CA VAL A 533 -24.96 10.53 9.18
C VAL A 533 -24.02 9.64 9.97
N ARG A 534 -22.75 10.02 10.09
CA ARG A 534 -21.86 9.39 11.07
C ARG A 534 -22.05 10.00 12.44
N ASP A 535 -22.21 9.14 13.45
CA ASP A 535 -22.20 9.52 14.85
C ASP A 535 -20.78 9.92 15.33
N PHE A 536 -20.64 10.13 16.63
CA PHE A 536 -19.38 10.56 17.24
C PHE A 536 -18.30 9.46 17.25
N ASN A 537 -18.67 8.18 17.14
CA ASN A 537 -17.74 7.05 17.04
C ASN A 537 -17.45 6.69 15.57
N GLY A 538 -17.83 7.55 14.63
CA GLY A 538 -17.67 7.28 13.19
C GLY A 538 -18.68 6.27 12.63
N LYS A 539 -19.64 5.78 13.43
CA LYS A 539 -20.62 4.79 12.98
C LYS A 539 -21.73 5.44 12.16
N LEU A 540 -22.11 4.80 11.07
CA LEU A 540 -23.25 5.23 10.25
C LEU A 540 -24.56 4.95 10.98
N VAL A 541 -25.33 6.00 11.25
CA VAL A 541 -26.61 5.91 11.97
C VAL A 541 -27.70 6.70 11.25
N ALA A 542 -28.97 6.38 11.51
CA ALA A 542 -30.09 7.17 11.01
C ALA A 542 -30.02 8.60 11.57
N ASN A 543 -30.24 9.58 10.69
CA ASN A 543 -30.21 10.98 11.08
C ASN A 543 -31.50 11.37 11.83
N THR A 544 -31.48 11.19 13.14
CA THR A 544 -32.57 11.60 14.03
C THR A 544 -32.24 12.92 14.72
N THR A 545 -33.24 13.65 15.19
CA THR A 545 -33.03 14.90 15.95
C THR A 545 -32.12 14.72 17.17
N ALA A 546 -32.15 13.54 17.81
CA ALA A 546 -31.26 13.24 18.92
C ALA A 546 -29.78 13.16 18.49
N VAL A 547 -29.49 12.54 17.33
CA VAL A 547 -28.15 12.45 16.75
C VAL A 547 -27.67 13.83 16.28
N GLU A 548 -28.54 14.61 15.62
CA GLU A 548 -28.23 15.99 15.22
C GLU A 548 -27.85 16.87 16.42
N GLU A 549 -28.59 16.74 17.52
CA GLU A 549 -28.29 17.48 18.74
C GLU A 549 -26.95 17.08 19.36
N GLN A 550 -26.62 15.78 19.34
CA GLN A 550 -25.34 15.29 19.82
C GLN A 550 -24.18 15.84 18.97
N LEU A 551 -24.29 15.77 17.64
CA LEU A 551 -23.28 16.30 16.72
C LEU A 551 -23.12 17.82 16.89
N ARG A 552 -24.22 18.55 17.01
CA ARG A 552 -24.19 20.01 17.23
C ARG A 552 -23.52 20.39 18.55
N LYS A 553 -23.70 19.60 19.62
CA LYS A 553 -23.03 19.84 20.91
C LYS A 553 -21.53 19.60 20.84
N LEU A 554 -21.09 18.64 20.02
CA LEU A 554 -19.67 18.34 19.83
C LEU A 554 -18.96 19.42 19.01
N GLU A 555 -19.66 20.02 18.05
CA GLU A 555 -19.10 21.01 17.10
C GLU A 555 -19.14 22.46 17.61
N LYS A 556 -19.62 22.67 18.85
CA LYS A 556 -19.56 23.94 19.57
C LYS A 556 -18.36 23.96 20.50
#